data_AF-A0A9P5ZXS9-F1
#
_entry.id   AF-A0A9P5ZXS9-F1
#
_cell.length_a   1.000
_cell.length_b   1.000
_cell.length_c   1.000
_cell.angle_alpha   90.00
_cell.angle_beta   90.00
_cell.angle_gamma   90.00
#
_symmetry.space_group_name_H-M   'P 1'
#
loop_
_entity.id
_entity.type
_entity.pdbx_description
1 polymer ?
#
loop_
_entity_poly.entity_id
_entity_poly.type
_entity_poly.pdbx_seq_one_letter_code
_entity_poly.pdbx_strand_id
1 'polypeptide(L)'
;LQLDNIAMAQRIRLLRESNQMVGFCQEHTPGHDLSMQNFGTVETAYHAVYGDDPKFHYGREATVTVFAGFGKTDYQPFPALVSPTCKAEQAPGLARTIRLLMDSWETKVKVYGELWCVSTNGDAVNRLACHRECVVAELDPADPLAKHLSGLEGLN
;
A
#
# COMPACT_ATOMS: atom_id res chain seq x y z
N LEU A 1 -0.23 9.44 -8.98
CA LEU A 1 -0.42 8.66 -7.74
C LEU A 1 0.61 9.12 -6.72
N GLN A 2 0.17 9.63 -5.58
CA GLN A 2 1.07 10.03 -4.50
C GLN A 2 0.88 9.11 -3.30
N LEU A 3 1.96 8.75 -2.64
CA LEU A 3 1.95 7.91 -1.44
C LEU A 3 2.87 8.50 -0.38
N ASP A 4 2.40 8.47 0.87
CA ASP A 4 3.21 8.82 2.04
C ASP A 4 2.77 8.02 3.27
N ASN A 5 3.60 8.02 4.30
CA ASN A 5 3.31 7.40 5.58
C ASN A 5 3.02 8.49 6.63
N ILE A 6 1.86 8.40 7.29
CA ILE A 6 1.48 9.35 8.34
C ILE A 6 1.46 8.63 9.68
N ALA A 7 2.12 9.21 10.69
CA ALA A 7 2.09 8.72 12.07
C ALA A 7 0.66 8.65 12.62
N MET A 8 0.35 7.58 13.34
CA MET A 8 -0.97 7.38 13.95
C MET A 8 -0.86 7.05 15.43
N ALA A 9 -1.97 7.30 16.14
CA ALA A 9 -2.12 6.84 17.51
C ALA A 9 -2.34 5.32 17.53
N GLN A 10 -1.51 4.60 18.28
CA GLN A 10 -1.58 3.15 18.44
C GLN A 10 -2.78 2.79 19.33
N ARG A 11 -3.96 2.69 18.74
CA ARG A 11 -5.20 2.39 19.46
C ARG A 11 -6.24 1.74 18.54
N ILE A 12 -7.03 0.83 19.11
CA ILE A 12 -8.19 0.26 18.40
C ILE A 12 -9.38 1.21 18.52
N ARG A 13 -10.13 1.29 17.42
CA ARG A 13 -11.38 2.03 17.30
C ARG A 13 -12.45 1.14 16.68
N LEU A 14 -13.70 1.42 17.00
CA LEU A 14 -14.85 0.89 16.28
C LEU A 14 -15.12 1.79 15.07
N LEU A 15 -15.04 1.23 13.88
CA LEU A 15 -15.61 1.82 12.68
C LEU A 15 -17.09 1.43 12.63
N ARG A 16 -17.98 2.38 12.90
CA ARG A 16 -19.41 2.09 13.14
C ARG A 16 -20.11 1.67 11.86
N GLU A 17 -19.69 2.22 10.74
CA GLU A 17 -20.26 2.05 9.40
C GLU A 17 -20.17 0.61 8.94
N SER A 18 -19.07 -0.08 9.25
CA SER A 18 -18.86 -1.50 8.93
C SER A 18 -18.95 -2.43 10.15
N ASN A 19 -19.18 -1.88 11.34
CA ASN A 19 -19.11 -2.59 12.62
C ASN A 19 -17.81 -3.40 12.77
N GLN A 20 -16.65 -2.77 12.52
CA GLN A 20 -15.34 -3.42 12.59
C GLN A 20 -14.39 -2.75 13.58
N MET A 21 -13.52 -3.56 14.17
CA MET A 21 -12.34 -3.08 14.88
C MET A 21 -11.28 -2.63 13.87
N VAL A 22 -10.85 -1.38 13.98
CA VAL A 22 -9.83 -0.78 13.12
C VAL A 22 -8.67 -0.24 13.97
N GLY A 23 -7.52 -0.01 13.33
CA GLY A 23 -6.29 0.45 14.00
C GLY A 23 -5.23 -0.63 14.19
N PHE A 24 -5.51 -1.87 13.75
CA PHE A 24 -4.50 -2.89 13.57
C PHE A 24 -3.69 -2.67 12.30
N CYS A 25 -2.45 -3.17 12.28
CA CYS A 25 -1.62 -3.17 11.08
C CYS A 25 -2.12 -4.20 10.04
N GLN A 26 -1.95 -3.87 8.75
CA GLN A 26 -2.37 -4.73 7.64
C GLN A 26 -1.52 -5.98 7.49
N GLU A 27 -0.32 -6.04 8.08
CA GLU A 27 0.61 -7.15 7.85
C GLU A 27 0.26 -8.37 8.69
N HIS A 28 -0.47 -8.17 9.80
CA HIS A 28 -0.69 -9.20 10.81
C HIS A 28 -2.17 -9.53 11.07
N THR A 29 -3.08 -8.87 10.35
CA THR A 29 -4.53 -9.10 10.45
C THR A 29 -5.26 -9.66 9.21
N PRO A 30 -4.65 -9.83 8.01
CA PRO A 30 -5.34 -10.43 6.87
C PRO A 30 -5.89 -11.82 7.19
N GLY A 31 -7.14 -12.06 6.80
CA GLY A 31 -7.81 -13.35 7.00
C GLY A 31 -8.44 -13.56 8.38
N HIS A 32 -8.31 -12.59 9.29
CA HIS A 32 -8.95 -12.67 10.61
C HIS A 32 -10.30 -11.92 10.65
N ASP A 33 -11.21 -12.41 11.49
CA ASP A 33 -12.47 -11.72 11.77
C ASP A 33 -12.21 -10.54 12.72
N LEU A 34 -12.38 -9.32 12.19
CA LEU A 34 -12.27 -8.07 12.95
C LEU A 34 -13.64 -7.45 13.24
N SER A 35 -14.73 -8.18 13.03
CA SER A 35 -16.07 -7.66 13.26
C SER A 35 -16.37 -7.49 14.75
N MET A 36 -17.19 -6.49 15.07
CA MET A 36 -17.69 -6.24 16.42
C MET A 36 -19.08 -6.84 16.59
N GLN A 37 -19.27 -8.09 16.15
CA GLN A 37 -20.56 -8.79 16.14
C GLN A 37 -20.88 -9.44 17.50
N ASN A 38 -19.87 -10.00 18.16
CA ASN A 38 -20.04 -10.73 19.41
C ASN A 38 -18.80 -10.59 20.30
N PHE A 39 -18.97 -10.89 21.58
CA PHE A 39 -17.91 -10.80 22.59
C PHE A 39 -16.70 -11.69 22.27
N GLY A 40 -16.91 -12.90 21.74
CA GLY A 40 -15.83 -13.85 21.43
C GLY A 40 -14.85 -13.32 20.37
N THR A 41 -15.33 -12.53 19.41
CA THR A 41 -14.48 -11.90 18.39
C THR A 41 -13.59 -10.83 19.01
N VAL A 42 -14.14 -10.04 19.94
CA VAL A 42 -13.40 -9.02 20.68
C VAL A 42 -12.36 -9.66 21.61
N GLU A 43 -12.73 -10.72 22.32
CA GLU A 43 -11.85 -11.48 23.20
C GLU A 43 -10.70 -12.12 22.41
N THR A 44 -10.99 -12.70 21.24
CA THR A 44 -9.96 -13.25 20.33
C THR A 44 -8.98 -12.17 19.90
N ALA A 45 -9.48 -10.99 19.48
CA ALA A 45 -8.61 -9.87 19.09
C ALA A 45 -7.80 -9.33 20.29
N TYR A 46 -8.38 -9.31 21.49
CA TYR A 46 -7.68 -8.93 22.72
C TYR A 46 -6.50 -9.87 23.00
N HIS A 47 -6.72 -11.18 22.98
CA HIS A 47 -5.65 -12.17 23.17
C HIS A 47 -4.64 -12.16 22.04
N ALA A 48 -5.06 -11.87 20.80
CA ALA A 48 -4.14 -11.71 19.68
C ALA A 48 -3.19 -10.50 19.88
N VAL A 49 -3.58 -9.47 20.63
CA VAL A 49 -2.71 -8.32 20.93
C VAL A 49 -1.91 -8.48 22.21
N TYR A 50 -2.51 -9.07 23.25
CA TYR A 50 -1.98 -9.04 24.63
C TYR A 50 -1.71 -10.41 25.25
N GLY A 51 -2.00 -11.50 24.55
CA GLY A 51 -1.71 -12.85 25.03
C GLY A 51 -0.20 -13.15 25.08
N ASP A 52 0.14 -14.36 25.51
CA ASP A 52 1.53 -14.79 25.70
C ASP A 52 2.34 -14.84 24.38
N ASP A 53 1.66 -14.99 23.25
CA ASP A 53 2.23 -15.00 21.90
C ASP A 53 1.44 -14.04 20.99
N PRO A 54 1.67 -12.71 21.10
CA PRO A 54 0.89 -11.71 20.41
C PRO A 54 1.10 -11.81 18.90
N LYS A 55 -0.01 -11.91 18.17
CA LYS A 55 -0.03 -12.00 16.70
C LYS A 55 -0.43 -10.69 16.05
N PHE A 56 -1.26 -9.87 16.70
CA PHE A 56 -1.73 -8.61 16.16
C PHE A 56 -0.90 -7.45 16.70
N HIS A 57 -0.56 -6.53 15.80
CA HIS A 57 0.09 -5.28 16.18
C HIS A 57 -0.81 -4.10 15.85
N TYR A 58 -0.67 -3.03 16.64
CA TYR A 58 -1.22 -1.74 16.29
C TYR A 58 -0.52 -1.15 15.07
N GLY A 59 -1.30 -0.46 14.24
CA GLY A 59 -0.74 0.47 13.29
C GLY A 59 0.01 1.59 14.03
N ARG A 60 1.24 1.85 13.60
CA ARG A 60 2.09 2.94 14.07
C ARG A 60 2.09 4.10 13.09
N GLU A 61 2.00 3.76 11.80
CA GLU A 61 1.81 4.69 10.69
C GLU A 61 0.68 4.17 9.80
N ALA A 62 0.15 5.01 8.93
CA ALA A 62 -0.68 4.60 7.80
C ALA A 62 0.00 4.99 6.51
N THR A 63 0.11 4.02 5.61
CA THR A 63 0.35 4.26 4.19
C THR A 63 -0.92 4.90 3.62
N VAL A 64 -0.82 6.15 3.19
CA VAL A 64 -1.91 6.91 2.57
C VAL A 64 -1.58 7.13 1.11
N THR A 65 -2.52 6.81 0.22
CA THR A 65 -2.37 7.04 -1.21
C THR A 65 -3.48 7.92 -1.75
N VAL A 66 -3.14 8.77 -2.70
CA VAL A 66 -4.07 9.65 -3.38
C VAL A 66 -3.80 9.67 -4.89
N PHE A 67 -4.85 9.81 -5.68
CA PHE A 67 -4.71 10.26 -7.07
C PHE A 67 -4.90 11.78 -7.13
N ALA A 68 -3.95 12.47 -7.74
CA ALA A 68 -3.98 13.93 -7.86
C ALA A 68 -3.63 14.31 -9.31
N GLY A 69 -4.35 15.31 -9.83
CA GLY A 69 -4.08 15.87 -11.16
C GLY A 69 -3.01 16.95 -11.12
N PHE A 70 -2.32 17.15 -12.25
CA PHE A 70 -1.39 18.28 -12.45
C PHE A 70 -2.09 19.58 -12.87
N GLY A 71 -3.38 19.50 -13.18
CA GLY A 71 -4.17 20.63 -13.67
C GLY A 71 -4.51 21.64 -12.59
N LYS A 72 -4.74 22.90 -12.99
CA LYS A 72 -5.24 23.95 -12.10
C LYS A 72 -6.71 23.75 -11.72
N THR A 73 -7.46 23.08 -12.58
CA THR A 73 -8.84 22.64 -12.38
C THR A 73 -8.84 21.22 -11.82
N ASP A 74 -9.73 20.94 -10.87
CA ASP A 74 -9.86 19.63 -10.21
C ASP A 74 -8.56 19.12 -9.57
N TYR A 75 -7.76 20.04 -9.01
CA TYR A 75 -6.51 19.77 -8.29
C TYR A 75 -6.72 19.05 -6.94
N GLN A 76 -7.96 18.68 -6.60
CA GLN A 76 -8.24 18.04 -5.32
C GLN A 76 -7.72 16.59 -5.35
N PRO A 77 -6.88 16.19 -4.37
CA PRO A 77 -6.45 14.81 -4.28
C PRO A 77 -7.64 13.91 -3.91
N PHE A 78 -7.75 12.78 -4.59
CA PHE A 78 -8.73 11.73 -4.33
C PHE A 78 -8.07 10.62 -3.52
N PRO A 79 -8.43 10.46 -2.23
CA PRO A 79 -7.93 9.35 -1.42
C PRO A 79 -8.30 8.00 -2.05
N ALA A 80 -7.30 7.14 -2.19
CA ALA A 80 -7.46 5.82 -2.81
C ALA A 80 -7.24 4.69 -1.79
N LEU A 81 -6.31 4.86 -0.85
CA LEU A 81 -6.02 3.89 0.19
C LEU A 81 -5.56 4.57 1.47
N VAL A 82 -6.02 4.06 2.60
CA VAL A 82 -5.43 4.31 3.92
C VAL A 82 -5.21 2.94 4.55
N SER A 83 -3.95 2.55 4.70
CA SER A 83 -3.59 1.23 5.23
C SER A 83 -2.62 1.35 6.40
N PRO A 84 -3.04 0.98 7.63
CA PRO A 84 -2.16 1.00 8.79
C PRO A 84 -1.03 -0.03 8.67
N THR A 85 0.16 0.33 9.13
CA THR A 85 1.35 -0.52 9.19
C THR A 85 2.00 -0.43 10.58
N CYS A 86 2.54 -1.55 11.06
CA CYS A 86 3.40 -1.56 12.26
C CYS A 86 4.88 -1.29 11.91
N LYS A 87 5.17 -0.77 10.70
CA LYS A 87 6.50 -0.67 10.06
C LYS A 87 7.12 -2.00 9.64
N ALA A 88 6.30 -3.04 9.52
CA ALA A 88 6.76 -4.33 9.02
C ALA A 88 6.65 -4.44 7.49
N GLU A 89 5.88 -3.55 6.84
CA GLU A 89 5.72 -3.49 5.39
C GLU A 89 7.08 -3.47 4.68
N GLN A 90 7.21 -4.37 3.71
CA GLN A 90 8.41 -4.51 2.90
C GLN A 90 8.13 -4.08 1.47
N ALA A 91 9.18 -3.69 0.76
CA ALA A 91 9.08 -3.18 -0.60
C ALA A 91 8.30 -4.09 -1.56
N PRO A 92 8.43 -5.43 -1.53
CA PRO A 92 7.60 -6.29 -2.38
C PRO A 92 6.10 -6.20 -2.09
N GLY A 93 5.71 -6.01 -0.83
CA GLY A 93 4.31 -5.84 -0.45
C GLY A 93 3.76 -4.50 -0.94
N LEU A 94 4.52 -3.43 -0.67
CA LEU A 94 4.15 -2.10 -1.12
C LEU A 94 4.10 -1.99 -2.66
N ALA A 95 5.03 -2.64 -3.37
CA ALA A 95 5.05 -2.70 -4.83
C ALA A 95 3.76 -3.31 -5.39
N ARG A 96 3.24 -4.38 -4.78
CA ARG A 96 1.93 -4.96 -5.15
C ARG A 96 0.78 -3.97 -4.93
N THR A 97 0.82 -3.21 -3.84
CA THR A 97 -0.18 -2.16 -3.57
C THR A 97 -0.12 -1.05 -4.63
N ILE A 98 1.08 -0.61 -5.02
CA ILE A 98 1.27 0.38 -6.09
C ILE A 98 0.71 -0.15 -7.41
N ARG A 99 1.08 -1.39 -7.79
CA ARG A 99 0.56 -2.05 -8.99
C ARG A 99 -0.96 -2.12 -9.00
N LEU A 100 -1.57 -2.56 -7.89
CA LEU A 100 -3.02 -2.64 -7.76
C LEU A 100 -3.70 -1.28 -7.98
N LEU A 101 -3.11 -0.20 -7.47
CA LEU A 101 -3.62 1.16 -7.65
C LEU A 101 -3.47 1.63 -9.10
N MET A 102 -2.34 1.34 -9.74
CA MET A 102 -2.12 1.63 -11.17
C MET A 102 -3.15 0.89 -12.04
N ASP A 103 -3.30 -0.41 -11.84
CA ASP A 103 -4.27 -1.24 -12.56
C ASP A 103 -5.70 -0.77 -12.33
N SER A 104 -6.03 -0.32 -11.11
CA SER A 104 -7.34 0.27 -10.81
C SER A 104 -7.57 1.58 -11.57
N TRP A 105 -6.54 2.40 -11.74
CA TRP A 105 -6.60 3.67 -12.47
C TRP A 105 -6.81 3.48 -13.97
N GLU A 106 -6.28 2.41 -14.58
CA GLU A 106 -6.49 2.08 -16.00
C GLU A 106 -7.98 2.09 -16.38
N THR A 107 -8.85 1.64 -15.46
CA THR A 107 -10.31 1.65 -15.67
C THR A 107 -10.92 3.06 -15.75
N LYS A 108 -10.15 4.09 -15.39
CA LYS A 108 -10.58 5.48 -15.27
C LYS A 108 -9.87 6.44 -16.24
N VAL A 109 -8.90 5.95 -17.02
CA VAL A 109 -8.09 6.77 -17.94
C VAL A 109 -8.94 7.58 -18.92
N LYS A 110 -10.05 7.02 -19.42
CA LYS A 110 -10.96 7.72 -20.34
C LYS A 110 -11.62 8.97 -19.73
N VAL A 111 -11.70 9.04 -18.40
CA VAL A 111 -12.37 10.13 -17.67
C VAL A 111 -11.36 11.13 -17.14
N TYR A 112 -10.26 10.64 -16.55
CA TYR A 112 -9.29 11.50 -15.83
C TYR A 112 -7.92 11.62 -16.52
N GLY A 113 -7.72 10.94 -17.65
CA GLY A 113 -6.44 10.88 -18.35
C GLY A 113 -5.49 9.81 -17.79
N GLU A 114 -4.34 9.69 -18.45
CA GLU A 114 -3.32 8.70 -18.13
C GLU A 114 -2.65 8.96 -16.78
N LEU A 115 -2.24 7.89 -16.10
CA LEU A 115 -1.43 8.01 -14.90
C LEU A 115 0.00 8.40 -15.28
N TRP A 116 0.35 9.67 -15.11
CA TRP A 116 1.65 10.17 -15.54
C TRP A 116 2.82 9.76 -14.63
N CYS A 117 2.60 9.71 -13.31
CA CYS A 117 3.67 9.35 -12.37
C CYS A 117 3.17 8.76 -11.05
N VAL A 118 4.06 8.02 -10.40
CA VAL A 118 3.98 7.60 -9.00
C VAL A 118 5.03 8.40 -8.22
N SER A 119 4.63 9.02 -7.11
CA SER A 119 5.53 9.81 -6.25
C SER A 119 5.42 9.37 -4.79
N THR A 120 6.56 9.15 -4.15
CA THR A 120 6.66 8.78 -2.73
C THR A 120 7.64 9.68 -1.99
N ASN A 121 7.67 9.58 -0.66
CA ASN A 121 8.80 10.10 0.11
C ASN A 121 10.10 9.30 -0.17
N GLY A 122 11.21 9.73 0.44
CA GLY A 122 12.53 9.14 0.26
C GLY A 122 12.85 7.90 1.11
N ASP A 123 11.87 7.31 1.81
CA ASP A 123 12.09 6.13 2.64
C ASP A 123 12.61 4.93 1.80
N ALA A 124 13.43 4.07 2.40
CA ALA A 124 14.05 2.95 1.71
C ALA A 124 13.03 1.96 1.12
N VAL A 125 11.95 1.67 1.85
CA VAL A 125 10.89 0.76 1.41
C VAL A 125 10.15 1.35 0.21
N ASN A 126 9.79 2.64 0.32
CA ASN A 126 9.09 3.38 -0.73
C ASN A 126 9.92 3.48 -2.02
N ARG A 127 11.21 3.84 -1.91
CA ARG A 127 12.13 3.91 -3.06
C ARG A 127 12.26 2.56 -3.78
N LEU A 128 12.46 1.48 -3.02
CA LEU A 128 12.63 0.15 -3.61
C LEU A 128 11.33 -0.36 -4.25
N ALA A 129 10.17 -0.09 -3.62
CA ALA A 129 8.87 -0.43 -4.20
C ALA A 129 8.60 0.32 -5.51
N CYS A 130 8.83 1.63 -5.54
CA CYS A 130 8.70 2.44 -6.76
C CYS A 130 9.67 1.99 -7.85
N HIS A 131 10.91 1.70 -7.52
CA HIS A 131 11.88 1.19 -8.49
C HIS A 131 11.38 -0.09 -9.16
N ARG A 132 10.85 -1.03 -8.36
CA ARG A 132 10.30 -2.30 -8.84
C ARG A 132 9.10 -2.18 -9.76
N GLU A 133 8.32 -1.09 -9.66
CA GLU A 133 7.09 -0.95 -10.46
C GLU A 133 7.22 0.08 -11.58
N CYS A 134 8.01 1.14 -11.38
CA CYS A 134 8.08 2.28 -12.28
C CYS A 134 9.40 2.35 -13.07
N VAL A 135 10.41 1.55 -12.70
CA VAL A 135 11.72 1.51 -13.36
C VAL A 135 11.99 0.08 -13.84
N VAL A 136 11.00 -0.47 -14.54
CA VAL A 136 11.09 -1.79 -15.18
C VAL A 136 10.71 -1.60 -16.64
N ALA A 137 11.61 -1.98 -17.53
CA ALA A 137 11.38 -2.02 -18.96
C ALA A 137 11.74 -3.42 -19.46
N GLU A 138 10.79 -4.06 -20.14
CA GLU A 138 11.10 -5.29 -20.87
C GLU A 138 11.91 -4.90 -22.12
N LEU A 139 13.09 -5.50 -22.27
CA LEU A 139 13.93 -5.29 -23.43
C LEU A 139 13.46 -6.19 -24.56
N ASP A 140 13.08 -5.61 -25.70
CA ASP A 140 12.83 -6.37 -26.92
C ASP A 140 14.11 -7.14 -27.30
N PRO A 141 14.07 -8.48 -27.46
CA PRO A 141 15.23 -9.25 -27.89
C PRO A 141 15.85 -8.78 -29.22
N ALA A 142 15.08 -8.11 -30.08
CA ALA A 142 15.57 -7.52 -31.32
C ALA A 142 16.29 -6.18 -31.11
N ASP A 143 16.17 -5.55 -29.93
CA ASP A 143 16.83 -4.28 -29.63
C ASP A 143 18.35 -4.47 -29.54
N PRO A 144 19.16 -3.62 -30.22
CA PRO A 144 20.61 -3.66 -30.12
C PRO A 144 21.17 -3.53 -28.69
N LEU A 145 20.41 -3.03 -27.72
CA LEU A 145 20.76 -2.98 -26.31
C LEU A 145 20.53 -4.32 -25.61
N ALA A 146 19.54 -5.10 -26.03
CA ALA A 146 19.21 -6.38 -25.38
C ALA A 146 20.40 -7.34 -25.38
N LYS A 147 21.18 -7.41 -26.47
CA LYS A 147 22.42 -8.22 -26.54
C LYS A 147 23.49 -7.81 -25.52
N HIS A 148 23.48 -6.57 -25.05
CA HIS A 148 24.46 -6.06 -24.09
C HIS A 148 23.93 -6.12 -22.66
N LEU A 149 22.64 -5.87 -22.45
CA LEU A 149 22.04 -5.73 -21.13
C LEU A 149 21.51 -7.05 -20.56
N SER A 150 20.97 -7.95 -21.37
CA SER A 150 20.36 -9.22 -20.92
C SER A 150 21.31 -10.16 -20.17
N GLY A 151 22.63 -10.02 -20.38
CA GLY A 151 23.65 -10.80 -19.69
C GLY A 151 24.19 -10.16 -18.41
N LEU A 152 23.76 -8.93 -18.07
CA LEU A 152 24.26 -8.21 -16.90
C LEU A 152 23.41 -8.52 -15.67
N GLU A 153 24.05 -9.09 -14.65
CA GLU A 153 23.42 -9.39 -13.38
C GLU A 153 22.82 -8.12 -12.75
N GLY A 154 21.49 -8.14 -12.53
CA GLY A 154 20.74 -7.03 -11.95
C GLY A 154 20.09 -6.07 -12.96
N LEU A 155 20.27 -6.30 -14.27
CA LEU A 155 19.51 -5.63 -15.35
C LEU A 155 18.68 -6.61 -16.19
N ASN A 156 18.70 -7.88 -15.81
CA ASN A 156 18.02 -8.99 -16.47
C ASN A 156 16.97 -9.65 -15.56
#